data_AF-A0A1Y6FME2-F1
#
_entry.id   AF-A0A1Y6FME2-F1
#
_cell.length_a   1.000
_cell.length_b   1.000
_cell.length_c   1.000
_cell.angle_alpha   90.00
_cell.angle_beta   90.00
_cell.angle_gamma   90.00
#
_symmetry.space_group_name_H-M   'P 1'
#
loop_
_entity.id
_entity.type
_entity.pdbx_description
1 polymer ?
#
loop_
_entity_poly.entity_id
_entity_poly.type
_entity_poly.pdbx_seq_one_letter_code
_entity_poly.pdbx_strand_id
1 'polypeptide(L)'
;MILVVGTVRIADGGFEKAAEAMEKNIKATRAEDGCIRYAYARDVLDPQVMHVSEAWRDMDALKAHGKSAHMAEWGKAIASIGASERDLRIYDTDEGTPI
;
A
#
# COMPACT_ATOMS: atom_id res chain seq x y z
N MET A 1 -4.59 10.74 13.42
CA MET A 1 -4.32 10.18 12.09
C MET A 1 -4.35 8.66 12.20
N ILE A 2 -4.35 7.95 11.08
CA ILE A 2 -4.25 6.49 11.09
C ILE A 2 -3.05 6.02 10.28
N LEU A 3 -2.46 4.91 10.72
CA LEU A 3 -1.44 4.20 9.98
C LEU A 3 -1.99 2.87 9.48
N VAL A 4 -1.71 2.55 8.22
CA VAL A 4 -1.87 1.20 7.69
C VAL A 4 -0.49 0.64 7.44
N VAL A 5 -0.12 -0.40 8.19
CA VAL A 5 1.20 -1.02 8.11
C VAL A 5 1.04 -2.53 8.05
N GLY A 6 1.87 -3.16 7.23
CA GLY A 6 2.00 -4.61 7.22
C GLY A 6 2.66 -5.11 5.95
N THR A 7 2.43 -6.39 5.64
CA THR A 7 3.13 -7.09 4.57
C THR A 7 2.19 -7.82 3.63
N VAL A 8 2.67 -8.02 2.40
CA VAL A 8 2.07 -8.89 1.39
C VAL A 8 3.17 -9.72 0.77
N ARG A 9 2.99 -11.04 0.66
CA ARG A 9 3.90 -11.90 -0.10
C ARG A 9 3.56 -11.81 -1.58
N ILE A 10 4.59 -11.70 -2.41
CA ILE A 10 4.52 -11.57 -3.86
C ILE A 10 5.30 -12.75 -4.47
N ALA A 11 4.72 -13.43 -5.46
CA ALA A 11 5.38 -14.54 -6.13
C ALA A 11 6.69 -14.11 -6.80
N ASP A 12 7.56 -15.07 -7.09
CA ASP A 12 8.84 -14.78 -7.74
C ASP A 12 8.66 -14.07 -9.10
N GLY A 13 9.47 -13.04 -9.35
CA GLY A 13 9.32 -12.14 -10.49
C GLY A 13 8.05 -11.27 -10.50
N GLY A 14 7.24 -11.28 -9.43
CA GLY A 14 5.99 -10.52 -9.34
C GLY A 14 6.19 -9.02 -9.18
N PHE A 15 7.26 -8.59 -8.49
CA PHE A 15 7.60 -7.16 -8.33
C PHE A 15 7.89 -6.49 -9.67
N GLU A 16 8.66 -7.15 -10.53
CA GLU A 16 9.05 -6.63 -11.83
C GLU A 16 7.82 -6.53 -12.75
N LYS A 17 6.89 -7.50 -12.66
CA LYS A 17 5.61 -7.47 -13.39
C LYS A 17 4.66 -6.38 -12.91
N ALA A 18 4.67 -6.06 -11.60
CA ALA A 18 3.78 -5.05 -11.02
C ALA A 18 4.40 -3.67 -10.90
N ALA A 19 5.68 -3.46 -11.22
CA ALA A 19 6.39 -2.20 -11.00
C ALA A 19 5.62 -0.98 -11.54
N GLU A 20 5.16 -1.03 -12.79
CA GLU A 20 4.40 0.06 -13.41
C GLU A 20 3.04 0.28 -12.72
N ALA A 21 2.33 -0.80 -12.38
CA ALA A 21 1.04 -0.72 -11.69
C ALA A 21 1.19 -0.17 -10.26
N MET A 22 2.25 -0.56 -9.55
CA MET A 22 2.60 -0.05 -8.22
C MET A 22 2.90 1.44 -8.29
N GLU A 23 3.71 1.88 -9.26
CA GLU A 23 4.04 3.30 -9.44
C GLU A 23 2.78 4.14 -9.71
N LYS A 24 1.91 3.67 -10.61
CA LYS A 24 0.62 4.32 -10.90
C LYS A 24 -0.25 4.41 -9.65
N ASN A 25 -0.38 3.30 -8.90
CA ASN A 25 -1.18 3.26 -7.68
C ASN A 25 -0.64 4.23 -6.61
N ILE A 26 0.68 4.26 -6.39
CA ILE A 26 1.33 5.19 -5.46
C ILE A 26 1.06 6.64 -5.88
N LYS A 27 1.27 6.99 -7.15
CA LYS A 27 1.06 8.37 -7.64
C LYS A 27 -0.39 8.82 -7.50
N ALA A 28 -1.34 7.96 -7.87
CA ALA A 28 -2.76 8.25 -7.75
C ALA A 28 -3.16 8.41 -6.29
N THR A 29 -2.69 7.52 -5.41
CA THR A 29 -3.05 7.53 -4.00
C THR A 29 -2.50 8.76 -3.27
N ARG A 30 -1.26 9.17 -3.57
CA ARG A 30 -0.67 10.39 -3.00
C ARG A 30 -1.36 11.68 -3.44
N ALA A 31 -2.16 11.64 -4.51
CA ALA A 31 -2.95 12.78 -4.95
C ALA A 31 -4.35 12.84 -4.27
N GLU A 32 -4.72 11.82 -3.50
CA GLU A 32 -6.01 11.78 -2.80
C GLU A 32 -6.05 12.75 -1.61
N ASP A 33 -7.23 13.33 -1.38
CA ASP A 33 -7.49 14.10 -0.16
C ASP A 33 -7.34 13.20 1.08
N GLY A 34 -6.58 13.68 2.06
CA GLY A 34 -6.34 12.96 3.31
C GLY A 34 -5.23 11.89 3.24
N CYS A 35 -4.62 11.63 2.08
CA CYS A 35 -3.40 10.82 2.02
C CYS A 35 -2.19 11.64 2.51
N ILE A 36 -1.57 11.20 3.60
CA ILE A 36 -0.36 11.84 4.17
C ILE A 36 0.89 11.13 3.66
N ARG A 37 0.86 9.79 3.61
CA ARG A 37 1.94 8.95 3.10
C ARG A 37 1.36 7.71 2.45
N TYR A 38 2.01 7.27 1.37
CA TYR A 38 1.73 5.99 0.74
C TYR A 38 3.00 5.45 0.10
N ALA A 39 3.45 4.27 0.51
CA ALA A 39 4.67 3.67 0.01
C ALA A 39 4.63 2.14 0.07
N TYR A 40 5.31 1.55 -0.90
CA TYR A 40 5.70 0.14 -0.88
C TYR A 40 7.22 0.04 -0.73
N ALA A 41 7.68 -0.98 -0.02
CA ALA A 41 9.10 -1.34 0.03
C ALA A 41 9.26 -2.84 -0.17
N ARG A 42 10.31 -3.25 -0.87
CA ARG A 42 10.70 -4.65 -0.98
C ARG A 42 11.61 -4.98 0.21
N ASP A 43 11.34 -6.08 0.89
CA ASP A 43 12.16 -6.52 2.01
C ASP A 43 13.56 -6.95 1.51
N VAL A 44 14.59 -6.61 2.29
CA VAL A 44 16.00 -6.86 1.94
C VAL A 44 16.40 -8.31 2.24
N LEU A 45 15.76 -8.95 3.22
CA LEU A 45 16.04 -10.32 3.65
C LEU A 45 15.13 -11.33 2.93
N ASP A 46 13.90 -10.94 2.60
CA ASP A 46 12.97 -11.75 1.80
C ASP A 46 12.48 -10.95 0.57
N PRO A 47 13.12 -11.11 -0.61
CA PRO A 47 12.75 -10.38 -1.82
C PRO A 47 11.33 -10.65 -2.32
N GLN A 48 10.59 -11.59 -1.73
CA GLN A 48 9.18 -11.84 -2.03
C GLN A 48 8.23 -11.12 -1.08
N VAL A 49 8.72 -10.39 -0.08
CA VAL A 49 7.89 -9.62 0.85
C VAL A 49 7.84 -8.15 0.45
N MET A 50 6.61 -7.66 0.27
CA MET A 50 6.31 -6.24 0.13
C MET A 50 5.81 -5.69 1.46
N HIS A 51 6.49 -4.68 1.98
CA HIS A 51 6.00 -3.84 3.06
C HIS A 51 5.10 -2.75 2.51
N VAL A 52 3.92 -2.59 3.10
CA VAL A 52 2.96 -1.52 2.83
C VAL A 52 3.00 -0.55 4.00
N SER A 53 3.17 0.74 3.70
CA SER A 53 3.18 1.82 4.70
C SER A 53 2.36 2.98 4.20
N GLU A 54 1.24 3.23 4.88
CA GLU A 54 0.31 4.29 4.57
C GLU A 54 0.03 5.12 5.82
N ALA A 55 -0.15 6.43 5.63
CA ALA A 55 -0.63 7.34 6.66
C ALA A 55 -1.78 8.16 6.08
N TRP A 56 -2.86 8.24 6.84
CA TRP A 56 -4.10 8.90 6.43
C TRP A 56 -4.59 9.85 7.51
N ARG A 57 -5.22 10.95 7.10
CA ARG A 57 -5.84 11.93 8.00
C ARG A 57 -6.82 11.25 8.96
N ASP A 58 -7.67 10.39 8.42
CA ASP A 58 -8.77 9.73 9.13
C ASP A 58 -9.26 8.46 8.41
N MET A 59 -10.18 7.73 9.05
CA MET A 59 -10.77 6.50 8.52
C MET A 59 -11.67 6.73 7.30
N ASP A 60 -12.22 7.92 7.12
CA ASP A 60 -13.12 8.19 5.99
C ASP A 60 -12.31 8.42 4.71
N ALA A 61 -11.15 9.06 4.79
CA ALA A 61 -10.18 9.13 3.70
C ALA A 61 -9.73 7.73 3.26
N LEU A 62 -9.37 6.84 4.20
CA LEU A 62 -8.99 5.46 3.89
C LEU A 62 -10.15 4.64 3.26
N LYS A 63 -11.39 4.85 3.71
CA LYS A 63 -12.55 4.20 3.08
C LYS A 63 -12.81 4.71 1.67
N ALA A 64 -12.61 6.00 1.43
CA ALA A 64 -12.73 6.59 0.10
C ALA A 64 -11.66 6.04 -0.84
N HIS A 65 -10.40 5.95 -0.37
CA HIS A 65 -9.30 5.31 -1.06
C HIS A 65 -9.64 3.90 -1.55
N GLY A 66 -10.15 3.05 -0.65
CA GLY A 66 -10.53 1.67 -0.98
C GLY A 66 -11.65 1.54 -2.04
N LYS A 67 -12.36 2.63 -2.38
CA LYS A 67 -13.42 2.67 -3.40
C LYS A 67 -12.99 3.37 -4.68
N SER A 68 -11.77 3.87 -4.75
CA SER A 68 -11.25 4.59 -5.91
C SER A 68 -11.08 3.69 -7.13
N ALA A 69 -11.07 4.31 -8.32
CA ALA A 69 -10.90 3.58 -9.58
C ALA A 69 -9.51 2.93 -9.69
N HIS A 70 -8.45 3.63 -9.26
CA HIS A 70 -7.09 3.07 -9.30
C HIS A 70 -6.92 1.90 -8.33
N MET A 71 -7.65 1.84 -7.21
CA MET A 71 -7.63 0.66 -6.34
C MET A 71 -8.29 -0.57 -6.98
N ALA A 72 -9.33 -0.39 -7.80
CA ALA A 72 -9.90 -1.49 -8.57
C ALA A 72 -8.93 -2.01 -9.65
N GLU A 73 -8.17 -1.13 -10.29
CA GLU A 73 -7.11 -1.49 -11.24
C GLU A 73 -5.94 -2.18 -10.54
N TRP A 74 -5.50 -1.63 -9.41
CA TRP A 74 -4.44 -2.18 -8.58
C TRP A 74 -4.80 -3.58 -8.05
N GLY A 75 -6.05 -3.78 -7.61
CA GLY A 75 -6.55 -5.09 -7.18
C GLY A 75 -6.44 -6.16 -8.27
N LYS A 76 -6.65 -5.80 -9.54
CA LYS A 76 -6.46 -6.73 -10.67
C LYS A 76 -4.98 -7.03 -10.91
N ALA A 77 -4.13 -6.00 -10.87
CA ALA A 77 -2.69 -6.16 -11.07
C ALA A 77 -2.07 -7.06 -9.99
N ILE A 78 -2.37 -6.79 -8.71
CA ILE A 78 -1.79 -7.55 -7.59
C ILE A 78 -2.27 -9.01 -7.56
N ALA A 79 -3.52 -9.28 -7.96
CA ALA A 79 -4.03 -10.64 -8.10
C ALA A 79 -3.32 -11.42 -9.22
N SER A 80 -2.91 -10.74 -10.30
CA SER A 80 -2.26 -11.37 -11.45
C SER A 80 -0.81 -11.80 -11.19
N ILE A 81 -0.17 -11.24 -10.15
CA ILE A 81 1.22 -11.53 -9.79
C ILE A 81 1.38 -12.53 -8.63
N GLY A 82 0.30 -13.24 -8.27
CA GLY A 82 0.34 -14.29 -7.25
C GLY A 82 0.57 -13.75 -5.83
N ALA A 83 -0.05 -12.61 -5.50
CA ALA A 83 0.02 -12.08 -4.14
C ALA A 83 -0.71 -12.99 -3.13
N SER A 84 -0.11 -13.19 -1.97
CA SER A 84 -0.59 -14.05 -0.89
C SER A 84 -0.20 -13.48 0.48
N GLU A 85 -0.62 -14.16 1.56
CA GLU A 85 -0.19 -13.86 2.94
C GLU A 85 -0.31 -12.38 3.35
N ARG A 86 -1.41 -11.73 2.94
CA ARG A 86 -1.66 -10.33 3.26
C ARG A 86 -1.97 -10.17 4.76
N ASP A 87 -1.07 -9.54 5.50
CA ASP A 87 -1.26 -9.11 6.90
C ASP A 87 -1.08 -7.59 6.96
N LEU A 88 -2.17 -6.83 6.87
CA LEU A 88 -2.19 -5.37 7.06
C LEU A 88 -3.03 -5.02 8.27
N ARG A 89 -2.56 -4.08 9.07
CA ARG A 89 -3.24 -3.61 10.28
C ARG A 89 -3.41 -2.10 10.25
N ILE A 90 -4.49 -1.64 10.87
CA ILE A 90 -4.79 -0.22 11.07
C ILE A 90 -4.47 0.12 12.52
N TYR A 91 -3.81 1.25 12.72
CA TYR A 91 -3.50 1.80 14.04
C TYR A 91 -3.96 3.25 14.12
N ASP A 92 -4.71 3.58 15.17
CA ASP A 92 -4.97 4.97 15.55
C ASP A 92 -3.72 5.57 16.20
N THR A 93 -3.29 6.76 15.77
CA THR A 93 -2.06 7.42 16.24
C THR A 93 -2.11 8.94 16.04
N ASP A 94 -1.12 9.66 16.58
CA ASP A 94 -0.78 11.04 16.22
C ASP A 94 0.33 11.11 15.16
N GLU A 95 0.86 12.30 14.86
CA GLU A 95 1.91 12.54 13.86
C GLU A 95 3.29 11.94 14.23
N GLY A 96 3.43 11.38 15.43
CA GLY A 96 4.70 10.93 15.98
C GLY A 96 5.56 12.09 16.48
N THR A 97 6.73 11.74 17.01
CA THR A 97 7.74 12.70 17.48
C THR A 97 8.99 12.58 16.61
N PRO A 98 9.54 13.69 16.07
CA PRO A 98 10.82 13.66 15.35
C PRO A 98 11.96 13.15 16.25
N ILE A 99 12.89 12.38 15.66
CA ILE A 99 14.11 11.91 16.31
C ILE A 99 15.34 12.68 15.83
#